data_AF-A0A521T4X0-F1
#
_entry.id   AF-A0A521T4X0-F1
#
_cell.length_a   1.000
_cell.length_b   1.000
_cell.length_c   1.000
_cell.angle_alpha   90.00
_cell.angle_beta   90.00
_cell.angle_gamma   90.00
#
_symmetry.space_group_name_H-M   'P 1'
#
loop_
_entity.id
_entity.type
_entity.pdbx_description
1 polymer ?
#
loop_
_entity_poly.entity_id
_entity_poly.type
_entity_poly.pdbx_seq_one_letter_code
_entity_poly.pdbx_strand_id
1 'polypeptide(L)'
;MNLPDYQTKVAYFVSAYNLNAPPAARLLDLLSELGEVAKETLKASDYGKAQFQPTQQWVDELGDAFFSLLDLANQTGVNLETTLEATLSKYAARMEARGDAGSGR
;
A
#
# COMPACT_ATOMS: atom_id res chain seq x y z
N MET A 1 1.69 -19.11 -10.33
CA MET A 1 0.93 -18.53 -9.20
C MET A 1 -0.16 -17.68 -9.82
N ASN A 2 -1.43 -17.90 -9.50
CA ASN A 2 -2.48 -17.00 -9.99
C ASN A 2 -2.34 -15.68 -9.22
N LEU A 3 -2.09 -14.57 -9.92
CA LEU A 3 -2.05 -13.26 -9.30
C LEU A 3 -3.49 -12.73 -9.17
N PRO A 4 -3.83 -12.04 -8.08
CA PRO A 4 -5.10 -11.33 -7.97
C PRO A 4 -5.26 -10.33 -9.12
N ASP A 5 -6.50 -10.03 -9.51
CA ASP A 5 -6.80 -9.18 -10.67
C ASP A 5 -6.07 -7.84 -10.65
N TYR A 6 -5.96 -7.19 -9.48
CA TYR A 6 -5.23 -5.92 -9.32
C TYR A 6 -3.73 -6.06 -9.58
N GLN A 7 -3.11 -7.13 -9.08
CA GLN A 7 -1.70 -7.42 -9.32
C GLN A 7 -1.46 -7.75 -10.80
N THR A 8 -2.36 -8.51 -11.43
CA THR A 8 -2.31 -8.83 -12.86
C THR A 8 -2.41 -7.56 -13.72
N LYS A 9 -3.32 -6.65 -13.39
CA LYS A 9 -3.48 -5.36 -14.10
C LYS A 9 -2.22 -4.50 -14.02
N VAL A 10 -1.60 -4.40 -12.84
CA VAL A 10 -0.34 -3.66 -12.65
C VAL A 10 0.82 -4.32 -13.39
N ALA A 11 0.95 -5.65 -13.31
CA ALA A 11 1.99 -6.37 -14.04
C ALA A 11 1.91 -6.13 -15.56
N TYR A 12 0.70 -6.17 -16.13
CA TYR A 12 0.48 -5.83 -17.54
C TYR A 12 0.87 -4.38 -17.85
N PHE A 13 0.43 -3.42 -17.03
CA PHE A 13 0.73 -2.01 -17.24
C PHE A 13 2.24 -1.72 -17.20
N VAL A 14 2.94 -2.22 -16.18
CA VAL A 14 4.39 -2.08 -16.03
C VAL A 14 5.13 -2.66 -17.23
N SER A 15 4.71 -3.86 -17.69
CA SER A 15 5.30 -4.50 -18.87
C SER A 15 5.01 -3.72 -20.15
N ALA A 16 3.79 -3.21 -20.33
CA ALA A 16 3.38 -2.51 -21.56
C ALA A 16 4.11 -1.17 -21.74
N TYR A 17 4.43 -0.49 -20.64
CA TYR A 17 5.09 0.82 -20.65
C TYR A 17 6.56 0.81 -20.23
N ASN A 18 7.14 -0.39 -20.03
CA ASN A 18 8.53 -0.58 -19.60
C ASN A 18 8.91 0.20 -18.33
N LEU A 19 8.04 0.15 -17.31
CA LEU A 19 8.20 0.86 -16.03
C LEU A 19 8.94 0.03 -14.95
N ASN A 20 9.68 -1.00 -15.38
CA ASN A 20 10.37 -1.90 -14.46
C ASN A 20 11.46 -1.13 -13.69
N ALA A 21 11.44 -1.25 -12.37
CA ALA A 21 12.48 -0.77 -11.47
C ALA A 21 12.99 -1.94 -10.62
N PRO A 22 14.23 -1.94 -10.09
CA PRO A 22 14.65 -2.93 -9.10
C PRO A 22 13.78 -2.87 -7.83
N PRO A 23 13.56 -3.99 -7.11
CA PRO A 23 12.70 -4.01 -5.92
C PRO A 23 13.10 -3.00 -4.84
N ALA A 24 14.40 -2.77 -4.65
CA ALA A 24 14.89 -1.78 -3.70
C ALA A 24 14.50 -0.35 -4.09
N ALA A 25 14.56 -0.01 -5.39
CA ALA A 25 14.10 1.29 -5.88
C ALA A 25 12.58 1.42 -5.74
N ARG A 26 11.81 0.37 -6.09
CA ARG A 26 10.34 0.37 -5.94
C ARG A 26 9.89 0.48 -4.48
N LEU A 27 10.65 -0.10 -3.54
CA LEU A 27 10.39 0.07 -2.10
C LEU A 27 10.63 1.53 -1.64
N LEU A 28 11.69 2.17 -2.12
CA LEU A 28 11.95 3.58 -1.83
C LEU A 28 10.88 4.48 -2.45
N ASP A 29 10.41 4.13 -3.65
CA ASP A 29 9.30 4.81 -4.32
C ASP A 29 8.02 4.71 -3.49
N LEU A 30 7.64 3.50 -3.06
CA LEU A 30 6.51 3.31 -2.14
C LEU A 30 6.63 4.16 -0.87
N LEU A 31 7.82 4.26 -0.28
CA LEU A 31 8.04 5.12 0.88
C LEU A 31 7.86 6.61 0.54
N SER A 32 8.29 7.02 -0.66
CA SER A 32 8.09 8.38 -1.17
C SER A 32 6.60 8.70 -1.31
N GLU A 33 5.82 7.83 -1.96
CA GLU A 33 4.37 8.03 -2.14
C GLU A 33 3.62 8.11 -0.80
N LEU A 34 4.01 7.29 0.17
CA LEU A 34 3.47 7.40 1.54
C LEU A 34 3.82 8.73 2.21
N GLY A 35 4.98 9.30 1.88
CA GLY A 35 5.36 10.65 2.28
C GLY A 35 4.47 11.72 1.64
N GLU A 36 4.09 11.53 0.38
CA GLU A 36 3.17 12.42 -0.34
C GLU A 36 1.75 12.35 0.26
N VAL A 37 1.24 11.14 0.52
CA VAL A 37 -0.02 10.93 1.26
C VAL A 37 -0.01 11.66 2.61
N ALA A 38 1.09 11.55 3.37
CA ALA A 38 1.24 12.25 4.64
C ALA A 38 1.25 13.78 4.44
N LYS A 39 1.92 14.27 3.40
CA LYS A 39 1.99 15.70 3.07
C LYS A 39 0.62 16.26 2.70
N GLU A 40 -0.14 15.55 1.87
CA GLU A 40 -1.49 15.95 1.49
C GLU A 40 -2.46 15.88 2.68
N THR A 41 -2.28 14.93 3.60
CA THR A 41 -3.03 14.90 4.87
C THR A 41 -2.78 16.16 5.70
N LEU A 42 -1.52 16.62 5.80
CA LEU A 42 -1.18 17.86 6.49
C LEU A 42 -1.78 19.08 5.80
N LYS A 43 -1.72 19.15 4.46
CA LYS A 43 -2.33 20.27 3.72
C LYS A 43 -3.84 20.30 3.89
N ALA A 44 -4.51 19.16 3.74
CA ALA A 44 -5.96 19.04 3.83
C ALA A 44 -6.52 19.33 5.24
N SER A 45 -5.69 19.22 6.27
CA SER A 45 -6.06 19.55 7.66
C SER A 45 -5.60 20.95 8.11
N ASP A 46 -5.12 21.81 7.20
CA ASP A 46 -4.43 23.07 7.55
C ASP A 46 -3.38 22.86 8.65
N TYR A 47 -2.52 21.86 8.44
CA TYR A 47 -1.49 21.42 9.38
C TYR A 47 -2.06 21.12 10.78
N GLY A 48 -3.20 20.43 10.83
CA GLY A 48 -3.88 20.02 12.05
C GLY A 48 -4.83 21.05 12.68
N LYS A 49 -5.03 22.22 12.05
CA LYS A 49 -5.97 23.25 12.53
C LYS A 49 -7.42 22.98 12.11
N ALA A 50 -7.63 22.13 11.12
CA ALA A 50 -8.93 21.74 10.61
C ALA A 50 -9.09 20.21 10.60
N GLN A 51 -10.34 19.75 10.65
CA GLN A 51 -10.64 18.34 10.45
C GLN A 51 -10.24 17.91 9.04
N PHE A 52 -9.49 16.82 8.94
CA PHE A 52 -9.10 16.24 7.67
C PHE A 52 -10.33 15.85 6.83
N GLN A 53 -10.28 16.21 5.54
CA GLN A 53 -11.17 15.70 4.51
C GLN A 53 -10.31 15.31 3.29
N PRO A 54 -10.51 14.13 2.69
CA PRO A 54 -9.75 13.72 1.51
C PRO A 54 -9.89 14.73 0.37
N THR A 55 -8.76 15.27 -0.09
CA THR A 55 -8.69 16.07 -1.32
C THR A 55 -8.46 15.14 -2.52
N GLN A 56 -8.64 15.66 -3.74
CA GLN A 56 -8.31 14.88 -4.94
C GLN A 56 -6.83 14.49 -4.94
N GLN A 57 -5.93 15.41 -4.55
CA GLN A 57 -4.49 15.13 -4.45
C GLN A 57 -4.22 13.98 -3.48
N TRP A 58 -4.84 14.00 -2.30
CA TRP A 58 -4.67 12.90 -1.34
C TRP A 58 -5.13 11.55 -1.90
N VAL A 59 -6.22 11.53 -2.68
CA VAL A 59 -6.71 10.32 -3.35
C VAL A 59 -5.73 9.83 -4.42
N ASP A 60 -5.16 10.76 -5.19
CA ASP A 60 -4.18 10.45 -6.23
C ASP A 60 -2.91 9.83 -5.61
N GLU A 61 -2.33 10.45 -4.57
CA GLU A 61 -1.14 9.93 -3.87
C GLU A 61 -1.40 8.56 -3.21
N LEU A 62 -2.62 8.33 -2.72
CA LEU A 62 -2.99 7.01 -2.18
C LEU A 62 -3.04 5.95 -3.29
N GLY A 63 -3.46 6.35 -4.49
CA GLY A 63 -3.43 5.51 -5.69
C GLY A 63 -2.00 5.15 -6.09
N ASP A 64 -1.09 6.12 -6.07
CA ASP A 64 0.32 5.92 -6.43
C ASP A 64 1.04 5.02 -5.40
N ALA A 65 0.77 5.22 -4.11
CA ALA A 65 1.25 4.32 -3.07
C ALA A 65 0.72 2.87 -3.28
N PHE A 66 -0.56 2.72 -3.66
CA PHE A 66 -1.12 1.40 -3.92
C PHE A 66 -0.51 0.74 -5.16
N PHE A 67 -0.31 1.49 -6.24
CA PHE A 67 0.40 1.02 -7.42
C PHE A 67 1.81 0.53 -7.06
N SER A 68 2.57 1.33 -6.31
CA SER A 68 3.93 0.99 -5.92
C SER A 68 4.01 -0.25 -5.02
N LEU A 69 3.03 -0.45 -4.14
CA LEU A 69 2.91 -1.67 -3.35
C LEU A 69 2.62 -2.91 -4.22
N LEU A 70 1.69 -2.80 -5.18
CA LEU A 70 1.36 -3.89 -6.10
C LEU A 70 2.55 -4.29 -6.96
N ASP A 71 3.26 -3.31 -7.51
CA ASP A 71 4.45 -3.55 -8.32
C ASP A 71 5.58 -4.18 -7.49
N LEU A 72 5.83 -3.68 -6.26
CA LEU A 72 6.80 -4.29 -5.36
C LEU A 72 6.48 -5.77 -5.07
N ALA A 73 5.21 -6.07 -4.79
CA ALA A 73 4.75 -7.43 -4.52
C ALA A 73 4.94 -8.33 -5.76
N ASN A 74 4.59 -7.84 -6.94
CA ASN A 74 4.79 -8.54 -8.20
C ASN A 74 6.27 -8.89 -8.43
N GLN A 75 7.17 -7.92 -8.25
CA GLN A 75 8.60 -8.12 -8.45
C GLN A 75 9.24 -9.08 -7.43
N THR A 76 8.67 -9.18 -6.23
CA THR A 76 9.16 -10.03 -5.14
C THR A 76 8.45 -11.39 -5.06
N GLY A 77 7.49 -11.66 -5.95
CA GLY A 77 6.74 -12.91 -5.97
C GLY A 77 5.74 -13.06 -4.84
N VAL A 78 5.33 -11.95 -4.21
CA VAL A 78 4.35 -11.93 -3.12
C VAL A 78 2.94 -11.83 -3.71
N ASN A 79 2.08 -12.78 -3.37
CA ASN A 79 0.65 -12.70 -3.65
C ASN A 79 -0.04 -11.95 -2.49
N LEU A 80 -0.57 -10.75 -2.76
CA LEU A 80 -1.13 -9.87 -1.74
C LEU A 80 -2.49 -10.32 -1.21
N GLU A 81 -3.29 -11.05 -1.99
CA GLU A 81 -4.57 -11.59 -1.52
C GLU A 81 -4.35 -12.65 -0.44
N THR A 82 -3.55 -13.67 -0.75
CA THR A 82 -3.19 -14.72 0.22
C THR A 82 -2.44 -14.15 1.43
N THR A 83 -1.58 -13.14 1.23
CA THR A 83 -0.85 -12.47 2.32
C THR A 83 -1.79 -11.66 3.21
N LEU A 84 -2.79 -11.00 2.63
CA LEU A 84 -3.81 -10.25 3.37
C LEU A 84 -4.68 -11.19 4.20
N GLU A 85 -5.19 -12.27 3.60
CA GLU A 85 -5.98 -13.29 4.31
C GLU A 85 -5.23 -13.83 5.53
N ALA A 86 -3.97 -14.26 5.36
CA ALA A 86 -3.14 -14.73 6.46
C ALA A 86 -2.90 -13.65 7.53
N THR A 87 -2.75 -12.40 7.12
CA THR A 87 -2.58 -11.27 8.05
C THR A 87 -3.85 -11.00 8.85
N LEU A 88 -5.02 -11.05 8.23
CA LEU A 88 -6.32 -10.88 8.87
C LEU A 88 -6.60 -12.01 9.86
N SER A 89 -6.38 -13.28 9.47
CA SER A 89 -6.52 -14.43 10.40
C SER A 89 -5.63 -14.28 11.62
N LYS A 90 -4.39 -13.83 11.43
CA LYS A 90 -3.46 -13.54 12.53
C LYS A 90 -3.98 -12.43 13.45
N TYR A 91 -4.56 -11.36 12.91
CA TYR A 91 -5.13 -10.29 13.72
C TYR A 91 -6.39 -10.71 14.47
N ALA A 92 -7.29 -11.46 13.83
CA ALA A 92 -8.47 -12.03 14.47
C ALA A 92 -8.08 -12.91 15.68
N ALA A 93 -7.11 -13.81 15.51
CA ALA A 93 -6.63 -14.67 16.59
C ALA A 93 -6.03 -13.87 17.77
N ARG A 94 -5.33 -12.76 17.49
CA ARG A 94 -4.77 -11.89 18.55
C ARG A 94 -5.87 -11.15 19.31
N MET A 95 -6.86 -10.64 18.59
CA MET A 95 -8.03 -10.00 19.19
C MET A 95 -8.78 -10.97 20.11
N GLU A 96 -9.04 -12.20 19.66
CA GLU A 96 -9.69 -13.23 20.48
C GLU A 96 -8.87 -13.61 21.71
N ALA A 97 -7.55 -13.67 21.60
CA ALA A 97 -6.68 -14.09 22.69
C ALA A 97 -6.39 -12.98 23.73
N ARG A 98 -6.35 -11.71 23.31
CA ARG A 98 -5.78 -10.61 24.14
C ARG A 98 -6.56 -9.31 24.10
N GLY A 99 -7.56 -9.17 23.21
CA GLY A 99 -8.27 -7.92 22.98
C GLY A 99 -7.45 -6.84 22.25
N ASP A 100 -6.28 -7.20 21.70
CA ASP A 100 -5.38 -6.28 20.96
C ASP A 100 -4.80 -6.97 19.71
N ALA A 101 -4.70 -6.22 18.61
CA ALA A 101 -4.16 -6.72 17.32
C ALA A 101 -2.63 -6.58 17.22
N GLY A 102 -2.03 -5.82 18.14
CA GLY A 102 -0.61 -5.53 18.21
C GLY A 102 0.26 -6.78 18.23
N SER A 103 1.49 -6.65 17.71
CA SER A 103 2.43 -7.77 17.68
C SER A 103 3.06 -8.09 19.03
N GLY A 104 2.86 -7.23 20.04
CA GLY A 104 3.45 -7.36 21.37
C GLY A 104 4.98 -7.37 21.37
N ARG A 105 5.61 -6.87 20.30
CA ARG A 105 7.05 -6.62 20.20
C ARG A 105 7.33 -5.14 20.42
#